data_AF-A0A0Q6P397-F1
#
_entry.id   AF-A0A0Q6P397-F1
#
_cell.length_a   1.000
_cell.length_b   1.000
_cell.length_c   1.000
_cell.angle_alpha   90.00
_cell.angle_beta   90.00
_cell.angle_gamma   90.00
#
_symmetry.space_group_name_H-M   'P 1'
#
loop_
_entity.id
_entity.type
_entity.pdbx_description
1 polymer ?
#
loop_
_entity_poly.entity_id
_entity_poly.type
_entity_poly.pdbx_seq_one_letter_code
_entity_poly.pdbx_strand_id
1 'polypeptide(L)'
;MRKAWVCAGFAAAACSLPWAATGADYARTLAYEKTVAALAAMVEAGRPATDLQSAAAPLGFSYTAAEPKPMKGLALGGAQVSVVSIDLVLSQLALQAGANYHVALRQAQAKPEVLLVETGVTSLAQLYDAVTAAKLTGVLDKTDRGYVAHLPIAVWNGATLSLQPGETLLLDRSTGAFLLAAGNLFGDAAAIAGIGEANPRLKDFNPFVVVALSGSARLERMSFADLGYGLFPPLTGVTILEGGFYAKPKPSLIRDSRFDNVGSLALVDADAAVVDGNVFGASSGPALLLSGGTDIAARGNVVLAGSAAHGIKVTGGAKAVELSGNIVIDAGLNGIFADAGAANLRIDGNLIAGSKRSGVSVASADCIDVTDNLLLQNAQSGLAVRDSAGLKVSANRLIDNGNAGISVTHQPDYGVIEIASNELDGNRVGIKGSTTARLQFAMNDFTGQAPRLLDGELVQFTDRFFNLSATDATPTIIDGLQLKAGAKLTPTGALRPTSCTFEGDA
;
A
#
# COMPACT_ATOMS: atom_id res chain seq x y z
N MET A 1 -4.87 -46.12 63.00
CA MET A 1 -4.33 -45.50 64.24
C MET A 1 -3.21 -44.53 63.86
N ARG A 2 -3.32 -43.29 64.33
CA ARG A 2 -2.28 -42.28 64.68
C ARG A 2 -0.94 -42.17 63.89
N LYS A 3 -0.80 -40.98 63.25
CA LYS A 3 0.30 -39.97 63.27
C LYS A 3 1.79 -40.38 63.45
N ALA A 4 2.63 -39.91 62.52
CA ALA A 4 3.83 -39.05 62.72
C ALA A 4 4.59 -38.94 61.35
N TRP A 5 4.57 -37.84 60.60
CA TRP A 5 5.47 -36.67 60.62
C TRP A 5 6.94 -36.96 60.96
N VAL A 6 7.82 -36.98 59.94
CA VAL A 6 9.15 -36.36 59.94
C VAL A 6 9.44 -35.81 58.54
N CYS A 7 9.65 -34.50 58.46
CA CYS A 7 10.18 -33.78 57.31
C CYS A 7 11.68 -34.06 57.15
N ALA A 8 12.13 -34.33 55.92
CA ALA A 8 13.54 -34.18 55.54
C ALA A 8 13.58 -33.70 54.08
N GLY A 9 14.36 -32.66 53.84
CA GLY A 9 14.24 -31.75 52.71
C GLY A 9 14.56 -32.35 51.35
N PHE A 10 13.79 -31.90 50.36
CA PHE A 10 14.26 -31.75 49.00
C PHE A 10 14.19 -30.26 48.67
N ALA A 11 15.35 -29.64 48.54
CA ALA A 11 15.49 -28.32 47.96
C ALA A 11 15.01 -28.39 46.51
N ALA A 12 13.80 -27.91 46.26
CA ALA A 12 13.34 -27.65 44.91
C ALA A 12 14.15 -26.47 44.38
N ALA A 13 15.02 -26.75 43.41
CA ALA A 13 15.55 -25.72 42.53
C ALA A 13 14.35 -25.05 41.85
N ALA A 14 14.00 -23.85 42.34
CA ALA A 14 13.07 -22.98 41.66
C ALA A 14 13.73 -22.57 40.33
N CYS A 15 13.35 -23.24 39.24
CA CYS A 15 13.50 -22.69 37.91
C CYS A 15 12.70 -21.38 37.90
N SER A 16 13.42 -20.26 37.97
CA SER A 16 12.91 -18.94 37.68
C SER A 16 12.42 -18.90 36.24
N LEU A 17 11.11 -19.08 36.04
CA LEU A 17 10.43 -18.67 34.82
C LEU A 17 10.48 -17.14 34.77
N PRO A 18 11.13 -16.52 33.77
CA PRO A 18 11.06 -15.08 33.60
C PRO A 18 9.74 -14.74 32.91
N TRP A 19 9.10 -13.67 33.39
CA TRP A 19 7.95 -12.98 32.79
C TRP A 19 6.56 -13.62 32.96
N ALA A 20 5.85 -13.24 34.03
CA ALA A 20 4.40 -13.19 33.97
C ALA A 20 4.03 -11.84 33.35
N ALA A 21 3.54 -11.82 32.11
CA ALA A 21 2.73 -10.70 31.64
C ALA A 21 1.61 -10.48 32.66
N THR A 22 1.30 -9.23 33.02
CA THR A 22 0.21 -9.01 33.96
C THR A 22 -1.11 -9.46 33.30
N GLY A 23 -2.11 -9.86 34.09
CA GLY A 23 -3.41 -10.26 33.52
C GLY A 23 -4.07 -9.16 32.65
N ALA A 24 -3.71 -7.90 32.88
CA ALA A 24 -4.14 -6.75 32.08
C ALA A 24 -3.45 -6.69 30.71
N ASP A 25 -2.14 -6.94 30.63
CA ASP A 25 -1.38 -6.96 29.37
C ASP A 25 -1.95 -8.04 28.43
N TYR A 26 -2.17 -9.24 28.96
CA TYR A 26 -2.75 -10.35 28.19
C TYR A 26 -4.16 -10.04 27.67
N ALA A 27 -5.00 -9.41 28.48
CA ALA A 27 -6.36 -9.05 28.08
C ALA A 27 -6.36 -8.01 26.94
N ARG A 28 -5.44 -7.05 26.96
CA ARG A 28 -5.26 -6.04 25.91
C ARG A 28 -4.79 -6.67 24.60
N THR A 29 -3.73 -7.47 24.63
CA THR A 29 -3.20 -8.19 23.46
C THR A 29 -4.30 -9.03 22.80
N LEU A 30 -5.10 -9.76 23.60
CA LEU A 30 -6.23 -10.55 23.10
C LEU A 30 -7.35 -9.68 22.48
N ALA A 31 -7.60 -8.49 23.02
CA ALA A 31 -8.58 -7.56 22.46
C ALA A 31 -8.13 -7.03 21.08
N TYR A 32 -6.84 -6.76 20.92
CA TYR A 32 -6.26 -6.38 19.63
C TYR A 32 -6.41 -7.49 18.60
N GLU A 33 -6.01 -8.72 18.93
CA GLU A 33 -6.14 -9.88 18.04
C GLU A 33 -7.58 -10.10 17.59
N LYS A 34 -8.55 -10.01 18.52
CA LYS A 34 -9.97 -10.15 18.20
C LYS A 34 -10.46 -9.06 17.25
N THR A 35 -10.04 -7.82 17.47
CA THR A 35 -10.45 -6.69 16.63
C THR A 35 -9.86 -6.81 15.23
N VAL A 36 -8.57 -7.16 15.14
CA VAL A 36 -7.87 -7.42 13.86
C VAL A 36 -8.56 -8.55 13.08
N ALA A 37 -8.87 -9.67 13.74
CA ALA A 37 -9.59 -10.78 13.11
C ALA A 37 -11.01 -10.37 12.64
N ALA A 38 -11.72 -9.55 13.42
CA ALA A 38 -13.03 -9.04 13.03
C ALA A 38 -12.94 -8.11 11.81
N LEU A 39 -11.92 -7.24 11.74
CA LEU A 39 -11.69 -6.39 10.57
C LEU A 39 -11.37 -7.23 9.32
N ALA A 40 -10.52 -8.24 9.43
CA ALA A 40 -10.22 -9.15 8.32
C ALA A 40 -11.51 -9.85 7.81
N ALA A 41 -12.32 -10.40 8.72
CA ALA A 41 -13.59 -11.01 8.37
C ALA A 41 -14.57 -10.01 7.73
N MET A 42 -14.56 -8.75 8.14
CA MET A 42 -15.37 -7.70 7.51
C MET A 42 -14.90 -7.37 6.08
N VAL A 43 -13.58 -7.34 5.83
CA VAL A 43 -13.04 -7.17 4.47
C VAL A 43 -13.51 -8.32 3.59
N GLU A 44 -13.35 -9.57 4.05
CA GLU A 44 -13.81 -10.77 3.33
C GLU A 44 -15.33 -10.76 3.09
N ALA A 45 -16.11 -10.25 4.05
CA ALA A 45 -17.57 -10.16 3.97
C ALA A 45 -18.10 -9.01 3.09
N GLY A 46 -17.25 -8.29 2.35
CA GLY A 46 -17.74 -7.26 1.43
C GLY A 46 -17.96 -5.89 2.05
N ARG A 47 -17.56 -5.64 3.32
CA ARG A 47 -17.91 -4.39 4.01
C ARG A 47 -17.15 -3.17 3.43
N PRO A 48 -17.79 -1.99 3.37
CA PRO A 48 -17.15 -0.76 2.90
C PRO A 48 -16.12 -0.25 3.91
N ALA A 49 -15.19 0.59 3.44
CA ALA A 49 -14.13 1.15 4.26
C ALA A 49 -14.63 1.91 5.49
N THR A 50 -15.74 2.64 5.39
CA THR A 50 -16.34 3.39 6.50
C THR A 50 -16.77 2.51 7.68
N ASP A 51 -17.30 1.33 7.40
CA ASP A 51 -17.68 0.35 8.43
C ASP A 51 -16.45 -0.22 9.12
N LEU A 52 -15.40 -0.52 8.34
CA LEU A 52 -14.11 -1.02 8.83
C LEU A 52 -13.39 0.03 9.70
N GLN A 53 -13.41 1.29 9.29
CA GLN A 53 -12.87 2.41 10.06
C GLN A 53 -13.61 2.58 11.40
N SER A 54 -14.94 2.47 11.38
CA SER A 54 -15.76 2.53 12.60
C SER A 54 -15.46 1.36 13.54
N ALA A 55 -15.26 0.16 12.98
CA ALA A 55 -14.91 -1.03 13.75
C ALA A 55 -13.48 -1.00 14.31
N ALA A 56 -12.60 -0.17 13.76
CA ALA A 56 -11.24 0.05 14.27
C ALA A 56 -11.17 1.07 15.43
N ALA A 57 -12.22 1.86 15.66
CA ALA A 57 -12.26 2.88 16.72
C ALA A 57 -11.89 2.37 18.14
N PRO A 58 -12.26 1.15 18.57
CA PRO A 58 -11.84 0.59 19.86
C PRO A 58 -10.31 0.43 20.02
N LEU A 59 -9.55 0.41 18.93
CA LEU A 59 -8.08 0.39 18.97
C LEU A 59 -7.47 1.78 19.21
N GLY A 60 -8.29 2.84 19.18
CA GLY A 60 -7.86 4.23 19.18
C GLY A 60 -7.61 4.78 17.76
N PHE A 61 -8.03 4.06 16.72
CA PHE A 61 -7.99 4.56 15.35
C PHE A 61 -9.11 5.60 15.13
N SER A 62 -8.78 6.71 14.49
CA SER A 62 -9.74 7.74 14.12
C SER A 62 -9.39 8.26 12.74
N TYR A 63 -10.39 8.28 11.86
CA TYR A 63 -10.26 8.87 10.54
C TYR A 63 -11.58 9.52 10.17
N THR A 64 -11.52 10.74 9.65
CA THR A 64 -12.68 11.43 9.10
C THR A 64 -12.45 11.62 7.61
N ALA A 65 -13.21 10.87 6.81
CA ALA A 65 -13.18 11.04 5.36
C ALA A 65 -13.72 12.42 4.98
N ALA A 66 -13.10 13.05 3.98
CA ALA A 66 -13.66 14.25 3.38
C ALA A 66 -14.95 13.90 2.64
N GLU A 67 -16.01 14.68 2.83
CA GLU A 67 -17.29 14.43 2.15
C GLU A 67 -17.09 14.55 0.63
N PRO A 68 -17.35 13.48 -0.15
CA PRO A 68 -17.07 13.49 -1.57
C PRO A 68 -18.06 14.41 -2.30
N LYS A 69 -17.55 15.26 -3.20
CA LYS A 69 -18.41 15.98 -4.14
C LYS A 69 -19.09 14.97 -5.07
N PRO A 70 -20.42 15.03 -5.25
CA PRO A 70 -21.15 14.14 -6.14
C PRO A 70 -20.53 14.14 -7.53
N MET A 71 -20.28 12.94 -8.07
CA MET A 71 -19.79 12.81 -9.42
C MET A 71 -20.87 13.25 -10.41
N LYS A 72 -20.50 14.10 -11.38
CA LYS A 72 -21.39 14.44 -12.49
C LYS A 72 -21.22 13.39 -13.59
N GLY A 73 -22.30 12.72 -13.96
CA GLY A 73 -22.30 11.76 -15.08
C GLY A 73 -21.85 12.41 -16.38
N LEU A 74 -21.20 11.63 -17.24
CA LEU A 74 -20.81 12.05 -18.58
C LEU A 74 -21.99 11.93 -19.54
N ALA A 75 -22.13 12.89 -20.45
CA ALA A 75 -23.09 12.78 -21.54
C ALA A 75 -22.62 11.71 -22.53
N LEU A 76 -23.41 10.66 -22.68
CA LEU A 76 -23.13 9.57 -23.61
C LEU A 76 -23.40 10.03 -25.05
N GLY A 77 -22.51 9.62 -25.97
CA GLY A 77 -22.57 9.98 -27.39
C GLY A 77 -22.46 8.78 -28.34
N GLY A 78 -22.42 7.55 -27.81
CA GLY A 78 -22.12 6.35 -28.58
C GLY A 78 -20.64 6.24 -28.94
N ALA A 79 -20.28 5.18 -29.67
CA ALA A 79 -18.91 4.93 -30.10
C ALA A 79 -18.84 4.44 -31.55
N GLN A 80 -17.73 4.79 -32.20
CA GLN A 80 -17.26 4.08 -33.38
C GLN A 80 -16.33 2.95 -32.95
N VAL A 81 -16.55 1.76 -33.51
CA VAL A 81 -15.82 0.55 -33.15
C VAL A 81 -15.27 -0.16 -34.37
N SER A 82 -14.08 -0.74 -34.22
CA SER A 82 -13.45 -1.58 -35.23
C SER A 82 -12.66 -2.72 -34.58
N VAL A 83 -12.24 -3.70 -35.39
CA VAL A 83 -11.33 -4.75 -34.95
C VAL A 83 -10.00 -4.54 -35.66
N VAL A 84 -8.93 -4.43 -34.88
CA VAL A 84 -7.57 -4.15 -35.37
C VAL A 84 -6.58 -5.20 -34.87
N SER A 85 -5.39 -5.26 -35.44
CA SER A 85 -4.32 -6.12 -34.93
C SER A 85 -3.89 -5.70 -33.52
N ILE A 86 -3.65 -6.68 -32.65
CA ILE A 86 -3.10 -6.45 -31.31
C ILE A 86 -1.73 -5.74 -31.35
N ASP A 87 -0.96 -5.93 -32.42
CA ASP A 87 0.36 -5.29 -32.54
C ASP A 87 0.27 -3.76 -32.61
N LEU A 88 -0.85 -3.20 -33.10
CA LEU A 88 -1.07 -1.75 -33.06
C LEU A 88 -1.08 -1.24 -31.61
N VAL A 89 -1.85 -1.91 -30.75
CA VAL A 89 -2.03 -1.54 -29.34
C VAL A 89 -0.74 -1.77 -28.55
N LEU A 90 -0.09 -2.92 -28.76
CA LEU A 90 1.18 -3.23 -28.12
C LEU A 90 2.28 -2.26 -28.54
N SER A 91 2.34 -1.87 -29.82
CA SER A 91 3.34 -0.91 -30.29
C SER A 91 3.27 0.43 -29.56
N GLN A 92 2.06 0.92 -29.25
CA GLN A 92 1.89 2.15 -28.47
C GLN A 92 2.31 1.96 -27.01
N LEU A 93 1.86 0.87 -26.38
CA LEU A 93 2.20 0.60 -24.98
C LEU A 93 3.72 0.44 -24.79
N ALA A 94 4.43 -0.14 -25.77
CA ALA A 94 5.89 -0.24 -25.75
C ALA A 94 6.61 1.11 -25.69
N LEU A 95 6.04 2.17 -26.25
CA LEU A 95 6.65 3.51 -26.22
C LEU A 95 6.71 4.08 -24.80
N GLN A 96 5.83 3.62 -23.89
CA GLN A 96 5.76 4.11 -22.52
C GLN A 96 6.30 3.08 -21.50
N ALA A 97 5.92 1.81 -21.62
CA ALA A 97 6.21 0.77 -20.63
C ALA A 97 7.21 -0.30 -21.12
N GLY A 98 7.77 -0.15 -22.32
CA GLY A 98 8.64 -1.14 -22.95
C GLY A 98 7.90 -2.40 -23.42
N ALA A 99 8.61 -3.30 -24.09
CA ALA A 99 8.03 -4.42 -24.84
C ALA A 99 8.23 -5.82 -24.20
N ASN A 100 8.77 -5.89 -22.98
CA ASN A 100 9.27 -7.14 -22.36
C ASN A 100 8.20 -8.24 -22.21
N TYR A 101 6.92 -7.87 -22.16
CA TYR A 101 5.80 -8.79 -21.94
C TYR A 101 4.95 -9.06 -23.20
N HIS A 102 5.32 -8.47 -24.35
CA HIS A 102 4.50 -8.58 -25.58
C HIS A 102 4.43 -10.00 -26.14
N VAL A 103 5.49 -10.80 -25.99
CA VAL A 103 5.50 -12.20 -26.41
C VAL A 103 4.45 -13.00 -25.64
N ALA A 104 4.40 -12.82 -24.32
CA ALA A 104 3.41 -13.48 -23.47
C ALA A 104 1.98 -13.02 -23.78
N LEU A 105 1.77 -11.72 -24.00
CA LEU A 105 0.45 -11.19 -24.38
C LEU A 105 -0.04 -11.76 -25.71
N ARG A 106 0.83 -11.83 -26.73
CA ARG A 106 0.49 -12.48 -28.01
C ARG A 106 0.17 -13.95 -27.84
N GLN A 107 0.94 -14.67 -27.02
CA GLN A 107 0.70 -16.08 -26.74
C GLN A 107 -0.65 -16.32 -26.07
N ALA A 108 -1.09 -15.45 -25.16
CA ALA A 108 -2.37 -15.58 -24.48
C ALA A 108 -3.59 -15.43 -25.42
N GLN A 109 -3.43 -14.77 -26.57
CA GLN A 109 -4.56 -14.45 -27.43
C GLN A 109 -5.13 -15.66 -28.17
N ALA A 110 -6.45 -15.81 -28.15
CA ALA A 110 -7.15 -16.72 -29.05
C ALA A 110 -7.13 -16.24 -30.50
N LYS A 111 -7.23 -14.92 -30.70
CA LYS A 111 -7.09 -14.24 -31.98
C LYS A 111 -6.21 -13.00 -31.77
N PRO A 112 -5.28 -12.68 -32.69
CA PRO A 112 -4.37 -11.53 -32.55
C PRO A 112 -5.08 -10.19 -32.88
N GLU A 113 -6.27 -10.00 -32.33
CA GLU A 113 -7.23 -8.94 -32.66
C GLU A 113 -7.65 -8.20 -31.39
N VAL A 114 -8.02 -6.93 -31.52
CA VAL A 114 -8.49 -6.06 -30.43
C VAL A 114 -9.74 -5.32 -30.87
N LEU A 115 -10.75 -5.26 -30.00
CA LEU A 115 -11.89 -4.36 -30.16
C LEU A 115 -11.44 -2.93 -29.82
N LEU A 116 -11.34 -2.09 -30.84
CA LEU A 116 -10.96 -0.69 -30.70
C LEU A 116 -12.21 0.19 -30.58
N VAL A 117 -12.28 0.99 -29.52
CA VAL A 117 -13.22 2.11 -29.36
C VAL A 117 -12.49 3.37 -29.83
N GLU A 118 -12.81 3.85 -31.02
CA GLU A 118 -12.04 4.88 -31.71
C GLU A 118 -12.32 6.28 -31.18
N THR A 119 -13.60 6.61 -31.01
CA THR A 119 -14.06 7.94 -30.59
C THR A 119 -15.38 7.85 -29.81
N GLY A 120 -15.71 8.93 -29.10
CA GLY A 120 -17.00 9.09 -28.42
C GLY A 120 -16.98 8.71 -26.95
N VAL A 121 -18.12 8.92 -26.29
CA VAL A 121 -18.33 8.54 -24.88
C VAL A 121 -19.39 7.46 -24.87
N THR A 122 -18.99 6.23 -24.53
CA THR A 122 -19.84 5.05 -24.64
C THR A 122 -19.96 4.30 -23.32
N SER A 123 -21.16 3.80 -23.02
CA SER A 123 -21.36 2.79 -21.97
C SER A 123 -21.09 1.38 -22.50
N LEU A 124 -21.15 0.35 -21.64
CA LEU A 124 -21.06 -1.04 -22.10
C LEU A 124 -22.27 -1.43 -22.96
N ALA A 125 -23.47 -0.96 -22.61
CA ALA A 125 -24.66 -1.16 -23.43
C ALA A 125 -24.50 -0.58 -24.84
N GLN A 126 -24.03 0.66 -24.95
CA GLN A 126 -23.79 1.31 -26.25
C GLN A 126 -22.64 0.66 -27.01
N LEU A 127 -21.62 0.17 -26.32
CA LEU A 127 -20.52 -0.57 -26.93
C LEU A 127 -21.04 -1.87 -27.57
N TYR A 128 -21.88 -2.61 -26.86
CA TYR A 128 -22.53 -3.82 -27.37
C TYR A 128 -23.42 -3.55 -28.59
N ASP A 129 -24.22 -2.48 -28.53
CA ASP A 129 -25.07 -2.08 -29.66
C ASP A 129 -24.21 -1.72 -30.90
N ALA A 130 -23.08 -1.02 -30.70
CA ALA A 130 -22.14 -0.68 -31.78
C ALA A 130 -21.47 -1.92 -32.38
N VAL A 131 -21.02 -2.87 -31.55
CA VAL A 131 -20.45 -4.16 -32.01
C VAL A 131 -21.47 -4.96 -32.83
N THR A 132 -22.72 -4.99 -32.36
CA THR A 132 -23.84 -5.67 -33.05
C THR A 132 -24.17 -5.00 -34.39
N ALA A 133 -24.25 -3.66 -34.41
CA ALA A 133 -24.50 -2.90 -35.63
C ALA A 133 -23.37 -3.07 -36.67
N ALA A 134 -22.13 -3.17 -36.21
CA ALA A 134 -20.95 -3.47 -37.02
C ALA A 134 -20.85 -4.94 -37.45
N LYS A 135 -21.75 -5.81 -36.98
CA LYS A 135 -21.79 -7.26 -37.26
C LYS A 135 -20.50 -7.99 -36.86
N LEU A 136 -19.88 -7.53 -35.77
CA LEU A 136 -18.67 -8.13 -35.22
C LEU A 136 -19.04 -9.30 -34.29
N THR A 137 -18.84 -10.54 -34.75
CA THR A 137 -19.25 -11.75 -34.03
C THR A 137 -18.15 -12.33 -33.15
N GLY A 138 -18.50 -12.82 -31.95
CA GLY A 138 -17.57 -13.48 -31.03
C GLY A 138 -16.53 -12.52 -30.43
N VAL A 139 -16.92 -11.26 -30.23
CA VAL A 139 -16.08 -10.20 -29.68
C VAL A 139 -16.58 -9.78 -28.30
N LEU A 140 -17.88 -9.47 -28.19
CA LEU A 140 -18.53 -9.00 -26.97
C LEU A 140 -19.93 -9.61 -26.89
N ASP A 141 -20.17 -10.43 -25.88
CA ASP A 141 -21.47 -11.07 -25.65
C ASP A 141 -22.19 -10.42 -24.47
N LYS A 142 -23.53 -10.40 -24.51
CA LYS A 142 -24.36 -9.95 -23.39
C LYS A 142 -24.91 -11.16 -22.64
N THR A 143 -24.72 -11.18 -21.33
CA THR A 143 -25.21 -12.23 -20.43
C THR A 143 -25.97 -11.60 -19.26
N ASP A 144 -26.66 -12.44 -18.47
CA ASP A 144 -27.33 -11.98 -17.25
C ASP A 144 -26.36 -11.40 -16.21
N ARG A 145 -25.08 -11.77 -16.27
CA ARG A 145 -24.01 -11.28 -15.38
C ARG A 145 -23.31 -10.02 -15.88
N GLY A 146 -23.60 -9.57 -17.09
CA GLY A 146 -22.90 -8.44 -17.72
C GLY A 146 -22.39 -8.75 -19.12
N TYR A 147 -21.44 -7.95 -19.58
CA TYR A 147 -20.89 -7.98 -20.94
C TYR A 147 -19.57 -8.75 -20.95
N VAL A 148 -19.49 -9.85 -21.69
CA VAL A 148 -18.32 -10.73 -21.76
C VAL A 148 -17.48 -10.37 -22.98
N ALA A 149 -16.28 -9.82 -22.76
CA ALA A 149 -15.32 -9.54 -23.80
C ALA A 149 -14.44 -10.77 -24.06
N HIS A 150 -14.45 -11.26 -25.29
CA HIS A 150 -13.62 -12.38 -25.76
C HIS A 150 -12.35 -11.93 -26.49
N LEU A 151 -12.25 -10.65 -26.82
CA LEU A 151 -11.03 -10.00 -27.29
C LEU A 151 -10.60 -8.93 -26.27
N PRO A 152 -9.33 -8.50 -26.29
CA PRO A 152 -8.95 -7.27 -25.63
C PRO A 152 -9.79 -6.09 -26.13
N ILE A 153 -10.01 -5.12 -25.25
CA ILE A 153 -10.67 -3.85 -25.58
C ILE A 153 -9.64 -2.74 -25.46
N ALA A 154 -9.50 -1.92 -26.49
CA ALA A 154 -8.69 -0.71 -26.48
C ALA A 154 -9.57 0.53 -26.60
N VAL A 155 -9.54 1.43 -25.62
CA VAL A 155 -10.20 2.74 -25.67
C VAL A 155 -9.18 3.76 -26.16
N TRP A 156 -9.34 4.22 -27.39
CA TRP A 156 -8.34 5.06 -28.05
C TRP A 156 -8.36 6.52 -27.56
N ASN A 157 -7.36 7.29 -27.97
CA ASN A 157 -7.27 8.72 -27.67
C ASN A 157 -8.51 9.46 -28.19
N GLY A 158 -9.16 10.23 -27.33
CA GLY A 158 -10.40 10.94 -27.64
C GLY A 158 -11.69 10.13 -27.44
N ALA A 159 -11.57 8.83 -27.12
CA ALA A 159 -12.68 8.02 -26.68
C ALA A 159 -12.77 7.98 -25.14
N THR A 160 -13.93 7.60 -24.64
CA THR A 160 -14.18 7.35 -23.22
C THR A 160 -15.09 6.15 -23.06
N LEU A 161 -14.63 5.17 -22.29
CA LEU A 161 -15.48 4.10 -21.80
C LEU A 161 -16.04 4.52 -20.44
N SER A 162 -17.36 4.68 -20.37
CA SER A 162 -18.09 5.20 -19.21
C SER A 162 -19.03 4.12 -18.66
N LEU A 163 -18.53 3.29 -17.74
CA LEU A 163 -19.32 2.25 -17.11
C LEU A 163 -20.42 2.87 -16.25
N GLN A 164 -21.68 2.56 -16.58
CA GLN A 164 -22.85 3.07 -15.87
C GLN A 164 -23.16 2.25 -14.62
N PRO A 165 -23.89 2.82 -13.63
CA PRO A 165 -24.29 2.08 -12.44
C PRO A 165 -24.96 0.73 -12.77
N GLY A 166 -24.45 -0.33 -12.16
CA GLY A 166 -24.90 -1.71 -12.36
C GLY A 166 -24.32 -2.42 -13.59
N GLU A 167 -23.59 -1.72 -14.47
CA GLU A 167 -22.90 -2.36 -15.59
C GLU A 167 -21.70 -3.19 -15.10
N THR A 168 -21.50 -4.36 -15.71
CA THR A 168 -20.38 -5.25 -15.41
C THR A 168 -19.68 -5.66 -16.70
N LEU A 169 -18.38 -5.41 -16.78
CA LEU A 169 -17.49 -5.90 -17.84
C LEU A 169 -16.78 -7.16 -17.35
N LEU A 170 -16.97 -8.27 -18.06
CA LEU A 170 -16.34 -9.55 -17.78
C LEU A 170 -15.28 -9.82 -18.85
N LEU A 171 -14.02 -10.01 -18.45
CA LEU A 171 -12.90 -10.25 -19.35
C LEU A 171 -12.61 -11.75 -19.40
N ASP A 172 -12.78 -12.39 -20.55
CA ASP A 172 -12.55 -13.83 -20.71
C ASP A 172 -11.05 -14.17 -20.69
N ARG A 173 -10.64 -14.83 -19.61
CA ARG A 173 -9.28 -15.33 -19.40
C ARG A 173 -8.87 -16.35 -20.45
N SER A 174 -9.81 -17.21 -20.87
CA SER A 174 -9.52 -18.32 -21.77
C SER A 174 -9.15 -17.87 -23.19
N THR A 175 -9.61 -16.67 -23.58
CA THR A 175 -9.35 -16.07 -24.89
C THR A 175 -8.28 -14.98 -24.88
N GLY A 176 -7.83 -14.56 -23.69
CA GLY A 176 -6.76 -13.56 -23.55
C GLY A 176 -7.25 -12.12 -23.43
N ALA A 177 -8.51 -11.90 -23.03
CA ALA A 177 -9.08 -10.55 -22.95
C ALA A 177 -8.45 -9.70 -21.83
N PHE A 178 -8.28 -8.41 -22.10
CA PHE A 178 -7.83 -7.38 -21.17
C PHE A 178 -8.38 -6.01 -21.61
N LEU A 179 -8.31 -4.99 -20.75
CA LEU A 179 -8.72 -3.62 -21.08
C LEU A 179 -7.50 -2.69 -21.10
N LEU A 180 -7.31 -1.98 -22.20
CA LEU A 180 -6.36 -0.87 -22.30
C LEU A 180 -7.12 0.42 -22.60
N ALA A 181 -6.93 1.46 -21.79
CA ALA A 181 -7.48 2.79 -22.03
C ALA A 181 -6.37 3.81 -22.28
N ALA A 182 -6.23 4.22 -23.54
CA ALA A 182 -5.42 5.36 -23.97
C ALA A 182 -6.21 6.69 -23.88
N GLY A 183 -7.53 6.61 -24.01
CA GLY A 183 -8.49 7.66 -23.67
C GLY A 183 -8.90 7.62 -22.20
N ASN A 184 -10.14 8.01 -21.89
CA ASN A 184 -10.60 8.04 -20.50
C ASN A 184 -11.32 6.76 -20.10
N LEU A 185 -11.07 6.31 -18.88
CA LEU A 185 -11.86 5.30 -18.21
C LEU A 185 -12.66 5.96 -17.09
N PHE A 186 -13.97 5.90 -17.20
CA PHE A 186 -14.89 6.50 -16.23
C PHE A 186 -15.84 5.41 -15.72
N GLY A 187 -16.11 5.39 -14.43
CA GLY A 187 -17.03 4.41 -13.85
C GLY A 187 -17.57 4.84 -12.51
N ASP A 188 -18.85 4.56 -12.29
CA ASP A 188 -19.51 4.72 -10.99
C ASP A 188 -20.48 3.57 -10.72
N ALA A 189 -20.33 2.94 -9.55
CA ALA A 189 -21.18 1.84 -9.10
C ALA A 189 -21.26 0.69 -10.13
N ALA A 190 -20.12 0.37 -10.74
CA ALA A 190 -19.99 -0.63 -11.82
C ALA A 190 -18.85 -1.61 -11.53
N ALA A 191 -18.72 -2.66 -12.34
CA ALA A 191 -17.73 -3.71 -12.10
C ALA A 191 -16.90 -4.08 -13.34
N ILE A 192 -15.64 -4.47 -13.11
CA ILE A 192 -14.76 -5.11 -14.09
C ILE A 192 -14.14 -6.36 -13.46
N ALA A 193 -14.33 -7.53 -14.06
CA ALA A 193 -13.82 -8.78 -13.50
C ALA A 193 -13.23 -9.71 -14.55
N GLY A 194 -12.20 -10.48 -14.17
CA GLY A 194 -11.74 -11.63 -14.94
C GLY A 194 -12.69 -12.81 -14.78
N ILE A 195 -12.94 -13.57 -15.84
CA ILE A 195 -13.76 -14.79 -15.79
C ILE A 195 -13.19 -15.91 -16.66
N GLY A 196 -13.74 -17.11 -16.47
CA GLY A 196 -13.44 -18.26 -17.32
C GLY A 196 -12.27 -19.10 -16.81
N GLU A 197 -12.03 -20.21 -17.49
CA GLU A 197 -10.98 -21.15 -17.16
C GLU A 197 -9.59 -20.57 -17.44
N ALA A 198 -8.56 -21.25 -16.91
CA ALA A 198 -7.18 -20.90 -17.20
C ALA A 198 -6.91 -20.88 -18.71
N ASN A 199 -6.13 -19.88 -19.15
CA ASN A 199 -5.83 -19.72 -20.56
C ASN A 199 -5.06 -20.95 -21.09
N PRO A 200 -5.51 -21.59 -22.19
CA PRO A 200 -4.92 -22.82 -22.68
C PRO A 200 -3.53 -22.62 -23.30
N ARG A 201 -3.17 -21.39 -23.70
CA ARG A 201 -1.89 -21.06 -24.34
C ARG A 201 -0.88 -20.49 -23.35
N LEU A 202 -1.33 -19.81 -22.29
CA LEU A 202 -0.49 -19.24 -21.24
C LEU A 202 -1.19 -19.37 -19.88
N LYS A 203 -0.96 -20.47 -19.16
CA LYS A 203 -1.73 -20.83 -17.94
C LYS A 203 -1.82 -19.70 -16.90
N ASP A 204 -0.72 -18.99 -16.70
CA ASP A 204 -0.62 -17.92 -15.70
C ASP A 204 -1.25 -16.60 -16.16
N PHE A 205 -1.65 -16.47 -17.43
CA PHE A 205 -2.37 -15.28 -17.91
C PHE A 205 -3.62 -15.08 -17.09
N ASN A 206 -3.84 -13.84 -16.67
CA ASN A 206 -5.09 -13.39 -16.07
C ASN A 206 -5.44 -12.01 -16.67
N PRO A 207 -6.72 -11.68 -16.88
CA PRO A 207 -7.10 -10.38 -17.40
C PRO A 207 -6.61 -9.23 -16.52
N PHE A 208 -6.40 -8.06 -17.11
CA PHE A 208 -5.94 -6.87 -16.40
C PHE A 208 -6.53 -5.61 -17.05
N VAL A 209 -6.43 -4.50 -16.33
CA VAL A 209 -6.84 -3.17 -16.77
C VAL A 209 -5.61 -2.26 -16.74
N VAL A 210 -5.33 -1.58 -17.83
CA VAL A 210 -4.28 -0.56 -17.90
C VAL A 210 -4.83 0.72 -18.50
N VAL A 211 -4.68 1.83 -17.77
CA VAL A 211 -4.88 3.18 -18.28
C VAL A 211 -3.49 3.76 -18.54
N ALA A 212 -3.21 4.14 -19.78
CA ALA A 212 -1.87 4.50 -20.22
C ALA A 212 -1.91 5.63 -21.26
N LEU A 213 -0.73 6.00 -21.76
CA LEU A 213 -0.50 7.03 -22.77
C LEU A 213 -1.01 8.39 -22.27
N SER A 214 -2.08 8.91 -22.85
CA SER A 214 -2.74 10.15 -22.43
C SER A 214 -4.03 9.91 -21.66
N GLY A 215 -4.25 8.68 -21.19
CA GLY A 215 -5.50 8.27 -20.56
C GLY A 215 -5.60 8.71 -19.10
N SER A 216 -6.81 9.00 -18.64
CA SER A 216 -7.09 9.26 -17.23
C SER A 216 -8.19 8.33 -16.70
N ALA A 217 -8.16 8.10 -15.39
CA ALA A 217 -9.15 7.29 -14.71
C ALA A 217 -9.95 8.12 -13.70
N ARG A 218 -11.28 8.00 -13.75
CA ARG A 218 -12.15 8.38 -12.64
C ARG A 218 -13.07 7.21 -12.31
N LEU A 219 -12.75 6.56 -11.20
CA LEU A 219 -13.33 5.28 -10.79
C LEU A 219 -13.88 5.44 -9.37
N GLU A 220 -15.20 5.53 -9.24
CA GLU A 220 -15.86 5.70 -7.94
C GLU A 220 -16.78 4.51 -7.68
N ARG A 221 -16.81 3.95 -6.46
CA ARG A 221 -17.68 2.81 -6.12
C ARG A 221 -17.58 1.63 -7.10
N MET A 222 -16.39 1.40 -7.65
CA MET A 222 -16.15 0.32 -8.60
C MET A 222 -15.88 -0.99 -7.87
N SER A 223 -16.19 -2.11 -8.51
CA SER A 223 -15.76 -3.44 -8.07
C SER A 223 -14.81 -4.05 -9.09
N PHE A 224 -13.59 -4.39 -8.67
CA PHE A 224 -12.58 -5.08 -9.46
C PHE A 224 -12.33 -6.46 -8.89
N ALA A 225 -12.39 -7.50 -9.72
CA ALA A 225 -12.21 -8.87 -9.25
C ALA A 225 -11.39 -9.73 -10.22
N ASP A 226 -10.53 -10.59 -9.67
CA ASP A 226 -9.80 -11.61 -10.42
C ASP A 226 -8.95 -11.02 -11.57
N LEU A 227 -8.18 -9.97 -11.26
CA LEU A 227 -7.34 -9.26 -12.24
C LEU A 227 -5.85 -9.32 -11.90
N GLY A 228 -5.05 -9.46 -12.94
CA GLY A 228 -3.60 -9.27 -12.90
C GLY A 228 -2.80 -10.56 -12.83
N TYR A 229 -1.62 -10.51 -13.45
CA TYR A 229 -0.66 -11.60 -13.47
C TYR A 229 0.77 -11.09 -13.73
N GLY A 230 1.76 -11.93 -13.44
CA GLY A 230 3.16 -11.59 -13.63
C GLY A 230 3.65 -10.48 -12.70
N LEU A 231 4.81 -9.92 -13.03
CA LEU A 231 5.51 -8.94 -12.18
C LEU A 231 5.69 -7.57 -12.86
N PHE A 232 5.29 -7.42 -14.13
CA PHE A 232 5.41 -6.15 -14.84
C PHE A 232 4.23 -5.25 -14.48
N PRO A 233 4.46 -4.00 -14.04
CA PRO A 233 3.39 -3.13 -13.52
C PRO A 233 2.16 -2.98 -14.43
N PRO A 234 2.26 -2.91 -15.78
CA PRO A 234 1.06 -2.82 -16.63
C PRO A 234 0.11 -4.03 -16.53
N LEU A 235 0.57 -5.15 -16.00
CA LEU A 235 -0.14 -6.43 -15.99
C LEU A 235 -0.60 -6.84 -14.59
N THR A 236 -0.24 -6.10 -13.54
CA THR A 236 -0.42 -6.54 -12.14
C THR A 236 -1.86 -6.49 -11.65
N GLY A 237 -2.81 -5.96 -12.40
CA GLY A 237 -4.21 -5.89 -11.98
C GLY A 237 -4.92 -4.72 -12.61
N VAL A 238 -4.97 -3.61 -11.87
CA VAL A 238 -5.46 -2.31 -12.37
C VAL A 238 -4.31 -1.32 -12.29
N THR A 239 -3.88 -0.81 -13.44
CA THR A 239 -2.68 0.04 -13.51
C THR A 239 -3.01 1.37 -14.17
N ILE A 240 -2.66 2.46 -13.51
CA ILE A 240 -2.62 3.81 -14.08
C ILE A 240 -1.15 4.12 -14.34
N LEU A 241 -0.81 4.27 -15.61
CA LEU A 241 0.54 4.53 -16.10
C LEU A 241 0.56 5.91 -16.76
N GLU A 242 1.17 6.88 -16.09
CA GLU A 242 1.32 8.24 -16.60
C GLU A 242 2.79 8.51 -16.99
N GLY A 243 3.11 9.73 -17.43
CA GLY A 243 4.47 10.12 -17.79
C GLY A 243 4.98 9.66 -19.16
N GLY A 244 6.31 9.60 -19.31
CA GLY A 244 6.98 9.37 -20.60
C GLY A 244 6.94 10.59 -21.53
N PHE A 245 6.70 10.38 -22.82
CA PHE A 245 6.60 11.44 -23.84
C PHE A 245 5.18 12.02 -23.98
N TYR A 246 4.23 11.56 -23.16
CA TYR A 246 2.83 11.94 -23.26
C TYR A 246 2.50 13.11 -22.33
N ALA A 247 1.58 13.96 -22.76
CA ALA A 247 1.08 15.05 -21.92
C ALA A 247 0.38 14.46 -20.69
N LYS A 248 0.67 15.00 -19.50
CA LYS A 248 0.04 14.53 -18.27
C LYS A 248 -1.47 14.77 -18.36
N PRO A 249 -2.28 13.72 -18.17
CA PRO A 249 -3.72 13.82 -18.28
C PRO A 249 -4.29 14.53 -17.04
N LYS A 250 -5.63 14.59 -16.93
CA LYS A 250 -6.25 15.04 -15.67
C LYS A 250 -5.88 14.05 -14.55
N PRO A 251 -5.67 14.52 -13.30
CA PRO A 251 -5.32 13.65 -12.20
C PRO A 251 -6.32 12.51 -12.03
N SER A 252 -5.79 11.30 -11.92
CA SER A 252 -6.60 10.09 -11.75
C SER A 252 -7.19 10.02 -10.34
N LEU A 253 -8.45 9.61 -10.23
CA LEU A 253 -9.18 9.44 -8.98
C LEU A 253 -9.76 8.03 -8.89
N ILE A 254 -9.42 7.32 -7.82
CA ILE A 254 -9.97 6.01 -7.48
C ILE A 254 -10.52 6.08 -6.07
N ARG A 255 -11.83 5.96 -5.91
CA ARG A 255 -12.50 6.19 -4.63
C ARG A 255 -13.58 5.18 -4.32
N ASP A 256 -13.75 4.86 -3.03
CA ASP A 256 -14.83 4.03 -2.48
C ASP A 256 -14.98 2.68 -3.23
N SER A 257 -13.91 2.21 -3.84
CA SER A 257 -13.91 1.04 -4.73
C SER A 257 -13.33 -0.19 -4.02
N ARG A 258 -13.65 -1.36 -4.56
CA ARG A 258 -13.24 -2.65 -4.01
C ARG A 258 -12.38 -3.43 -5.00
N PHE A 259 -11.33 -4.06 -4.49
CA PHE A 259 -10.38 -4.87 -5.24
C PHE A 259 -10.25 -6.24 -4.58
N ASP A 260 -10.85 -7.27 -5.17
CA ASP A 260 -10.82 -8.64 -4.65
C ASP A 260 -10.00 -9.55 -5.57
N ASN A 261 -8.99 -10.23 -5.03
CA ASN A 261 -8.08 -11.07 -5.82
C ASN A 261 -7.49 -10.31 -7.04
N VAL A 262 -7.14 -9.04 -6.81
CA VAL A 262 -6.43 -8.19 -7.77
C VAL A 262 -4.97 -8.13 -7.36
N GLY A 263 -4.04 -8.36 -8.29
CA GLY A 263 -2.61 -8.36 -7.94
C GLY A 263 -2.15 -7.05 -7.31
N SER A 264 -2.45 -5.92 -7.96
CA SER A 264 -2.24 -4.56 -7.44
C SER A 264 -3.19 -3.56 -8.09
N LEU A 265 -3.61 -2.54 -7.34
CA LEU A 265 -3.81 -1.21 -7.91
C LEU A 265 -2.45 -0.53 -7.99
N ALA A 266 -1.94 -0.29 -9.20
CA ALA A 266 -0.64 0.33 -9.41
C ALA A 266 -0.79 1.73 -10.02
N LEU A 267 -0.20 2.72 -9.37
CA LEU A 267 0.03 4.06 -9.92
C LEU A 267 1.52 4.16 -10.28
N VAL A 268 1.80 4.28 -11.57
CA VAL A 268 3.16 4.35 -12.11
C VAL A 268 3.36 5.71 -12.76
N ASP A 269 4.31 6.49 -12.24
CA ASP A 269 4.63 7.84 -12.69
C ASP A 269 3.42 8.82 -12.69
N ALA A 270 2.43 8.52 -11.85
CA ALA A 270 1.21 9.31 -11.70
C ALA A 270 1.43 10.60 -10.90
N ASP A 271 0.80 11.68 -11.34
CA ASP A 271 0.87 12.98 -10.68
C ASP A 271 -0.47 13.40 -10.10
N ALA A 272 -0.46 13.93 -8.87
CA ALA A 272 -1.65 14.45 -8.20
C ALA A 272 -2.80 13.42 -8.06
N ALA A 273 -2.48 12.13 -8.19
CA ALA A 273 -3.46 11.05 -8.16
C ALA A 273 -4.01 10.82 -6.75
N VAL A 274 -5.29 10.46 -6.68
CA VAL A 274 -5.99 10.26 -5.41
C VAL A 274 -6.57 8.85 -5.33
N VAL A 275 -6.23 8.14 -4.25
CA VAL A 275 -6.72 6.79 -3.91
C VAL A 275 -7.38 6.84 -2.53
N ASP A 276 -8.70 6.86 -2.48
CA ASP A 276 -9.45 7.32 -1.30
C ASP A 276 -10.55 6.33 -0.88
N GLY A 277 -10.54 5.85 0.36
CA GLY A 277 -11.63 5.01 0.89
C GLY A 277 -11.82 3.65 0.21
N ASN A 278 -10.80 3.12 -0.46
CA ASN A 278 -10.91 1.83 -1.16
C ASN A 278 -10.68 0.63 -0.22
N VAL A 279 -11.19 -0.54 -0.60
CA VAL A 279 -11.01 -1.81 0.14
C VAL A 279 -10.29 -2.83 -0.74
N PHE A 280 -9.21 -3.41 -0.23
CA PHE A 280 -8.41 -4.43 -0.91
C PHE A 280 -8.47 -5.75 -0.16
N GLY A 281 -8.93 -6.80 -0.82
CA GLY A 281 -9.01 -8.16 -0.30
C GLY A 281 -8.17 -9.13 -1.13
N ALA A 282 -7.29 -9.88 -0.46
CA ALA A 282 -6.55 -11.00 -1.05
C ALA A 282 -5.65 -10.63 -2.26
N SER A 283 -4.96 -9.48 -2.21
CA SER A 283 -4.02 -9.09 -3.27
C SER A 283 -2.79 -10.01 -3.33
N SER A 284 -2.40 -10.42 -4.53
CA SER A 284 -1.23 -11.31 -4.76
C SER A 284 0.10 -10.55 -4.87
N GLY A 285 0.07 -9.26 -5.21
CA GLY A 285 1.18 -8.30 -5.10
C GLY A 285 0.89 -7.24 -4.04
N PRO A 286 1.67 -6.16 -3.95
CA PRO A 286 1.32 -5.01 -3.11
C PRO A 286 -0.09 -4.54 -3.45
N ALA A 287 -1.00 -4.47 -2.48
CA ALA A 287 -2.39 -4.12 -2.76
C ALA A 287 -2.50 -2.75 -3.43
N LEU A 288 -1.73 -1.79 -2.91
CA LEU A 288 -1.49 -0.49 -3.54
C LEU A 288 0.02 -0.32 -3.82
N LEU A 289 0.36 -0.12 -5.08
CA LEU A 289 1.73 0.18 -5.52
C LEU A 289 1.81 1.61 -6.06
N LEU A 290 2.64 2.44 -5.45
CA LEU A 290 2.97 3.79 -5.88
C LEU A 290 4.43 3.79 -6.35
N SER A 291 4.66 3.83 -7.66
CA SER A 291 5.99 3.72 -8.26
C SER A 291 6.31 4.95 -9.09
N GLY A 292 7.25 5.78 -8.65
CA GLY A 292 7.50 7.08 -9.27
C GLY A 292 6.35 8.07 -9.02
N GLY A 293 6.29 9.14 -9.81
CA GLY A 293 5.24 10.16 -9.70
C GLY A 293 5.43 11.14 -8.54
N THR A 294 4.51 12.10 -8.42
CA THR A 294 4.53 13.14 -7.39
C THR A 294 3.14 13.55 -6.91
N ASP A 295 3.05 14.07 -5.69
CA ASP A 295 1.82 14.63 -5.10
C ASP A 295 0.66 13.61 -5.01
N ILE A 296 0.98 12.36 -4.70
CA ILE A 296 0.00 11.27 -4.63
C ILE A 296 -0.62 11.21 -3.22
N ALA A 297 -1.94 11.12 -3.13
CA ALA A 297 -2.64 10.96 -1.86
C ALA A 297 -3.38 9.62 -1.79
N ALA A 298 -2.97 8.75 -0.85
CA ALA A 298 -3.65 7.51 -0.51
C ALA A 298 -4.24 7.59 0.90
N ARG A 299 -5.57 7.73 0.98
CA ARG A 299 -6.27 8.09 2.23
C ARG A 299 -7.40 7.12 2.56
N GLY A 300 -7.56 6.80 3.84
CA GLY A 300 -8.74 6.04 4.30
C GLY A 300 -8.87 4.64 3.71
N ASN A 301 -7.85 4.09 3.05
CA ASN A 301 -7.96 2.79 2.39
C ASN A 301 -7.83 1.66 3.41
N VAL A 302 -8.52 0.54 3.17
CA VAL A 302 -8.43 -0.67 3.99
C VAL A 302 -7.82 -1.81 3.18
N VAL A 303 -6.74 -2.39 3.70
CA VAL A 303 -5.95 -3.42 3.01
C VAL A 303 -5.87 -4.66 3.87
N LEU A 304 -6.46 -5.76 3.39
CA LEU A 304 -6.14 -7.12 3.81
C LEU A 304 -5.23 -7.76 2.75
N ALA A 305 -3.92 -7.61 2.92
CA ALA A 305 -2.95 -8.01 1.90
C ALA A 305 -2.74 -9.53 1.88
N GLY A 306 -2.31 -10.07 0.74
CA GLY A 306 -1.97 -11.49 0.64
C GLY A 306 -0.73 -11.91 1.44
N SER A 307 -0.58 -13.22 1.62
CA SER A 307 0.46 -13.83 2.48
C SER A 307 1.90 -13.62 2.02
N ALA A 308 2.11 -13.16 0.79
CA ALA A 308 3.43 -12.84 0.22
C ALA A 308 3.56 -11.39 -0.24
N ALA A 309 2.62 -10.52 0.16
CA ALA A 309 2.51 -9.15 -0.32
C ALA A 309 2.81 -8.10 0.76
N HIS A 310 3.26 -6.92 0.31
CA HIS A 310 3.15 -5.70 1.11
C HIS A 310 1.70 -5.21 1.12
N GLY A 311 1.29 -4.45 2.13
CA GLY A 311 0.00 -3.76 2.06
C GLY A 311 0.06 -2.62 1.03
N ILE A 312 0.84 -1.58 1.36
CA ILE A 312 1.11 -0.43 0.50
C ILE A 312 2.62 -0.37 0.22
N LYS A 313 3.00 -0.21 -1.05
CA LYS A 313 4.40 -0.02 -1.45
C LYS A 313 4.61 1.32 -2.14
N VAL A 314 5.59 2.09 -1.70
CA VAL A 314 6.06 3.33 -2.32
C VAL A 314 7.49 3.14 -2.81
N THR A 315 7.74 3.36 -4.10
CA THR A 315 9.01 2.97 -4.74
C THR A 315 9.33 3.82 -5.96
N GLY A 316 10.41 3.48 -6.67
CA GLY A 316 10.71 4.07 -7.97
C GLY A 316 10.96 5.58 -7.96
N GLY A 317 11.39 6.13 -6.82
CA GLY A 317 11.61 7.57 -6.68
C GLY A 317 10.33 8.41 -6.55
N ALA A 318 9.20 7.83 -6.14
CA ALA A 318 7.97 8.57 -5.85
C ALA A 318 8.20 9.69 -4.82
N LYS A 319 7.60 10.87 -5.05
CA LYS A 319 7.80 12.05 -4.20
C LYS A 319 6.50 12.65 -3.69
N ALA A 320 6.56 13.34 -2.55
CA ALA A 320 5.42 14.08 -1.99
C ALA A 320 4.18 13.17 -1.88
N VAL A 321 4.34 12.02 -1.23
CA VAL A 321 3.26 11.04 -1.08
C VAL A 321 2.67 11.15 0.31
N GLU A 322 1.36 11.28 0.38
CA GLU A 322 0.57 11.20 1.60
C GLU A 322 -0.07 9.81 1.73
N LEU A 323 0.25 9.11 2.82
CA LEU A 323 -0.42 7.90 3.26
C LEU A 323 -1.12 8.21 4.59
N SER A 324 -2.41 8.59 4.56
CA SER A 324 -3.12 9.02 5.77
C SER A 324 -4.38 8.20 6.10
N GLY A 325 -4.55 7.84 7.38
CA GLY A 325 -5.76 7.16 7.84
C GLY A 325 -6.04 5.81 7.19
N ASN A 326 -5.02 5.12 6.68
CA ASN A 326 -5.19 3.79 6.10
C ASN A 326 -5.18 2.71 7.19
N ILE A 327 -5.90 1.61 6.95
CA ILE A 327 -5.92 0.42 7.79
C ILE A 327 -5.27 -0.71 7.00
N VAL A 328 -4.11 -1.21 7.45
CA VAL A 328 -3.40 -2.32 6.83
C VAL A 328 -3.30 -3.48 7.81
N ILE A 329 -3.84 -4.62 7.42
CA ILE A 329 -3.99 -5.78 8.30
C ILE A 329 -3.42 -7.03 7.66
N ASP A 330 -2.70 -7.80 8.48
CA ASP A 330 -2.18 -9.14 8.14
C ASP A 330 -1.33 -9.20 6.85
N ALA A 331 -0.62 -8.12 6.53
CA ALA A 331 0.27 -8.10 5.38
C ALA A 331 1.34 -9.21 5.47
N GLY A 332 1.49 -10.00 4.41
CA GLY A 332 2.47 -11.09 4.33
C GLY A 332 3.93 -10.64 4.41
N LEU A 333 4.20 -9.38 4.10
CA LEU A 333 5.50 -8.72 4.24
C LEU A 333 5.41 -7.55 5.22
N ASN A 334 5.72 -6.33 4.77
CA ASN A 334 5.52 -5.12 5.56
C ASN A 334 4.12 -4.54 5.29
N GLY A 335 3.52 -3.90 6.29
CA GLY A 335 2.27 -3.17 6.09
C GLY A 335 2.43 -2.04 5.09
N ILE A 336 3.34 -1.10 5.38
CA ILE A 336 3.80 -0.06 4.45
C ILE A 336 5.30 -0.26 4.17
N PHE A 337 5.69 -0.23 2.89
CA PHE A 337 7.09 -0.32 2.49
C PHE A 337 7.49 0.82 1.55
N ALA A 338 8.41 1.66 1.98
CA ALA A 338 9.00 2.73 1.18
C ALA A 338 10.45 2.38 0.82
N ASP A 339 10.79 2.35 -0.47
CA ASP A 339 12.14 2.07 -0.94
C ASP A 339 12.56 2.83 -2.21
N ALA A 340 13.76 2.52 -2.69
CA ALA A 340 14.27 2.89 -4.01
C ALA A 340 14.21 4.41 -4.32
N GLY A 341 14.63 5.23 -3.36
CA GLY A 341 14.78 6.68 -3.55
C GLY A 341 13.47 7.47 -3.43
N ALA A 342 12.41 6.87 -2.88
CA ALA A 342 11.22 7.62 -2.50
C ALA A 342 11.57 8.77 -1.53
N ALA A 343 10.84 9.88 -1.60
CA ALA A 343 11.15 11.04 -0.75
C ALA A 343 9.94 11.90 -0.40
N ASN A 344 10.04 12.67 0.69
CA ASN A 344 8.97 13.55 1.17
C ASN A 344 7.67 12.77 1.41
N LEU A 345 7.76 11.71 2.21
CA LEU A 345 6.60 10.86 2.52
C LEU A 345 6.00 11.29 3.85
N ARG A 346 4.68 11.48 3.88
CA ARG A 346 3.90 11.66 5.10
C ARG A 346 3.08 10.42 5.36
N ILE A 347 3.41 9.70 6.44
CA ILE A 347 2.71 8.50 6.90
C ILE A 347 2.01 8.89 8.19
N ASP A 348 0.72 9.18 8.11
CA ASP A 348 -0.04 9.87 9.17
C ASP A 348 -1.30 9.12 9.59
N GLY A 349 -1.53 8.94 10.89
CA GLY A 349 -2.81 8.43 11.39
C GLY A 349 -3.20 7.02 10.92
N ASN A 350 -2.25 6.17 10.49
CA ASN A 350 -2.56 4.84 9.96
C ASN A 350 -2.63 3.78 11.07
N LEU A 351 -3.50 2.79 10.90
CA LEU A 351 -3.51 1.56 11.70
C LEU A 351 -2.82 0.44 10.90
N ILE A 352 -1.73 -0.12 11.43
CA ILE A 352 -1.01 -1.22 10.79
C ILE A 352 -0.82 -2.34 11.79
N ALA A 353 -1.48 -3.47 11.53
CA ALA A 353 -1.56 -4.57 12.49
C ALA A 353 -1.25 -5.94 11.87
N GLY A 354 -0.50 -6.77 12.60
CA GLY A 354 -0.33 -8.19 12.27
C GLY A 354 0.55 -8.49 11.05
N SER A 355 1.32 -7.52 10.54
CA SER A 355 2.23 -7.74 9.41
C SER A 355 3.28 -8.79 9.76
N LYS A 356 3.62 -9.69 8.82
CA LYS A 356 4.61 -10.76 9.06
C LYS A 356 6.07 -10.28 9.03
N ARG A 357 6.29 -9.01 8.68
CA ARG A 357 7.55 -8.28 8.88
C ARG A 357 7.32 -7.05 9.76
N SER A 358 7.70 -5.87 9.30
CA SER A 358 7.51 -4.62 10.06
C SER A 358 6.19 -3.95 9.69
N GLY A 359 5.62 -3.16 10.60
CA GLY A 359 4.44 -2.36 10.30
C GLY A 359 4.75 -1.35 9.19
N VAL A 360 5.69 -0.46 9.45
CA VAL A 360 6.28 0.45 8.46
C VAL A 360 7.76 0.10 8.27
N SER A 361 8.18 -0.02 7.01
CA SER A 361 9.60 -0.20 6.65
C SER A 361 10.01 0.86 5.64
N VAL A 362 11.10 1.55 5.92
CA VAL A 362 11.70 2.58 5.07
C VAL A 362 13.14 2.17 4.78
N ALA A 363 13.51 2.06 3.50
CA ALA A 363 14.83 1.63 3.08
C ALA A 363 15.34 2.45 1.89
N SER A 364 16.37 3.27 2.09
CA SER A 364 16.89 4.17 1.05
C SER A 364 15.83 5.15 0.54
N ALA A 365 15.14 5.83 1.46
CA ALA A 365 14.12 6.84 1.18
C ALA A 365 14.26 8.01 2.18
N ASP A 366 14.21 9.25 1.71
CA ASP A 366 14.63 10.42 2.49
C ASP A 366 13.47 11.36 2.81
N CYS A 367 13.60 12.16 3.87
CA CYS A 367 12.59 13.13 4.34
C CYS A 367 11.24 12.47 4.61
N ILE A 368 11.21 11.63 5.65
CA ILE A 368 10.04 10.84 6.02
C ILE A 368 9.46 11.35 7.33
N ASP A 369 8.17 11.67 7.32
CA ASP A 369 7.39 12.01 8.51
C ASP A 369 6.44 10.85 8.84
N VAL A 370 6.62 10.25 10.00
CA VAL A 370 5.78 9.16 10.52
C VAL A 370 5.12 9.67 11.79
N THR A 371 3.85 10.06 11.69
CA THR A 371 3.12 10.72 12.78
C THR A 371 1.77 10.07 13.08
N ASP A 372 1.38 10.02 14.35
CA ASP A 372 0.07 9.56 14.82
C ASP A 372 -0.35 8.14 14.36
N ASN A 373 0.61 7.26 14.02
CA ASN A 373 0.31 5.90 13.58
C ASN A 373 0.18 4.92 14.75
N LEU A 374 -0.68 3.93 14.55
CA LEU A 374 -0.90 2.81 15.46
C LEU A 374 -0.31 1.52 14.86
N LEU A 375 0.82 1.08 15.38
CA LEU A 375 1.63 -0.04 14.86
C LEU A 375 1.59 -1.22 15.84
N LEU A 376 0.71 -2.18 15.56
CA LEU A 376 0.31 -3.22 16.50
C LEU A 376 0.79 -4.62 16.06
N GLN A 377 1.41 -5.36 16.98
CA GLN A 377 1.62 -6.80 16.83
C GLN A 377 2.26 -7.23 15.50
N ASN A 378 3.13 -6.39 14.93
CA ASN A 378 3.88 -6.76 13.73
C ASN A 378 5.00 -7.72 14.15
N ALA A 379 5.27 -8.74 13.33
CA ALA A 379 6.16 -9.84 13.71
C ALA A 379 7.62 -9.40 13.90
N GLN A 380 8.03 -8.29 13.27
CA GLN A 380 9.33 -7.66 13.46
C GLN A 380 9.17 -6.31 14.18
N SER A 381 9.55 -5.21 13.55
CA SER A 381 9.48 -3.90 14.19
C SER A 381 8.15 -3.21 13.93
N GLY A 382 7.73 -2.31 14.82
CA GLY A 382 6.63 -1.39 14.49
C GLY A 382 7.05 -0.50 13.31
N LEU A 383 8.12 0.26 13.50
CA LEU A 383 8.78 1.08 12.49
C LEU A 383 10.24 0.65 12.30
N ALA A 384 10.65 0.37 11.06
CA ALA A 384 12.03 0.07 10.69
C ALA A 384 12.54 1.05 9.62
N VAL A 385 13.66 1.71 9.89
CA VAL A 385 14.28 2.69 8.98
C VAL A 385 15.76 2.35 8.74
N ARG A 386 16.17 2.35 7.48
CA ARG A 386 17.53 2.02 7.05
C ARG A 386 18.00 2.87 5.87
N ASP A 387 19.28 3.26 5.86
CA ASP A 387 19.93 3.98 4.75
C ASP A 387 19.18 5.25 4.29
N SER A 388 18.55 5.96 5.24
CA SER A 388 17.61 7.06 5.00
C SER A 388 18.05 8.32 5.72
N ALA A 389 17.86 9.50 5.14
CA ALA A 389 18.22 10.79 5.73
C ALA A 389 16.96 11.61 6.04
N GLY A 390 16.92 12.26 7.21
CA GLY A 390 15.80 13.10 7.63
C GLY A 390 14.57 12.26 7.97
N LEU A 391 14.39 12.00 9.26
CA LEU A 391 13.29 11.22 9.78
C LEU A 391 12.65 11.94 10.97
N LYS A 392 11.35 12.15 10.92
CA LYS A 392 10.53 12.57 12.05
C LYS A 392 9.59 11.43 12.43
N VAL A 393 9.62 11.04 13.70
CA VAL A 393 8.76 10.01 14.28
C VAL A 393 8.06 10.60 15.49
N SER A 394 6.80 10.99 15.35
CA SER A 394 6.06 11.63 16.43
C SER A 394 4.70 11.06 16.75
N ALA A 395 4.33 11.04 18.03
CA ALA A 395 2.97 10.70 18.47
C ALA A 395 2.47 9.31 18.02
N ASN A 396 3.38 8.40 17.66
CA ASN A 396 3.01 7.05 17.25
C ASN A 396 2.83 6.16 18.48
N ARG A 397 1.96 5.17 18.37
CA ARG A 397 1.74 4.11 19.35
C ARG A 397 2.24 2.80 18.78
N LEU A 398 3.34 2.28 19.32
CA LEU A 398 4.00 1.07 18.83
C LEU A 398 3.89 -0.01 19.91
N ILE A 399 3.00 -0.98 19.70
CA ILE A 399 2.56 -1.89 20.76
C ILE A 399 2.74 -3.35 20.36
N ASP A 400 3.31 -4.15 21.26
CA ASP A 400 3.45 -5.61 21.16
C ASP A 400 4.14 -6.09 19.86
N ASN A 401 5.03 -5.29 19.27
CA ASN A 401 5.79 -5.73 18.09
C ASN A 401 6.89 -6.74 18.47
N GLY A 402 7.09 -7.76 17.63
CA GLY A 402 7.93 -8.92 17.93
C GLY A 402 9.43 -8.62 18.07
N ASN A 403 9.87 -7.44 17.63
CA ASN A 403 11.23 -6.93 17.79
C ASN A 403 11.22 -5.51 18.39
N ALA A 404 11.69 -4.50 17.66
CA ALA A 404 11.75 -3.14 18.18
C ALA A 404 10.42 -2.41 17.95
N GLY A 405 9.99 -1.53 18.86
CA GLY A 405 9.00 -0.53 18.50
C GLY A 405 9.54 0.29 17.33
N ILE A 406 10.69 0.94 17.54
CA ILE A 406 11.39 1.73 16.52
C ILE A 406 12.80 1.16 16.29
N SER A 407 13.15 0.86 15.04
CA SER A 407 14.49 0.40 14.65
C SER A 407 15.09 1.34 13.62
N VAL A 408 16.23 1.95 13.93
CA VAL A 408 16.92 2.90 13.05
C VAL A 408 18.38 2.49 12.85
N THR A 409 18.77 2.18 11.61
CA THR A 409 20.10 1.59 11.34
C THR A 409 20.75 2.17 10.09
N HIS A 410 22.09 2.27 10.07
CA HIS A 410 22.85 2.70 8.88
C HIS A 410 22.39 4.04 8.28
N GLN A 411 22.06 5.01 9.12
CA GLN A 411 21.69 6.35 8.63
C GLN A 411 22.96 7.12 8.29
N PRO A 412 22.94 7.98 7.25
CA PRO A 412 24.06 8.86 6.95
C PRO A 412 24.35 9.82 8.11
N ASP A 413 25.62 10.22 8.23
CA ASP A 413 26.17 11.06 9.29
C ASP A 413 25.62 12.50 9.32
N TYR A 414 25.06 12.99 8.21
CA TYR A 414 24.42 14.31 8.12
C TYR A 414 22.91 14.29 8.42
N GLY A 415 22.31 13.13 8.70
CA GLY A 415 20.89 13.04 9.01
C GLY A 415 20.57 13.52 10.43
N VAL A 416 19.41 14.16 10.60
CA VAL A 416 18.75 14.36 11.90
C VAL A 416 17.57 13.41 11.98
N ILE A 417 17.42 12.78 13.14
CA ILE A 417 16.30 11.89 13.43
C ILE A 417 15.65 12.35 14.72
N GLU A 418 14.39 12.72 14.61
CA GLU A 418 13.57 13.19 15.72
C GLU A 418 12.59 12.09 16.11
N ILE A 419 12.62 11.71 17.39
CA ILE A 419 11.74 10.70 17.97
C ILE A 419 11.05 11.35 19.16
N ALA A 420 9.81 11.79 18.99
CA ALA A 420 9.11 12.60 19.98
C ALA A 420 7.70 12.09 20.31
N SER A 421 7.31 12.14 21.58
CA SER A 421 5.92 11.88 22.01
C SER A 421 5.36 10.51 21.61
N ASN A 422 6.20 9.50 21.35
CA ASN A 422 5.73 8.18 20.98
C ASN A 422 5.43 7.33 22.23
N GLU A 423 4.40 6.50 22.17
CA GLU A 423 4.10 5.47 23.16
C GLU A 423 4.72 4.15 22.68
N LEU A 424 5.63 3.59 23.47
CA LEU A 424 6.22 2.28 23.24
C LEU A 424 5.79 1.34 24.36
N ASP A 425 5.16 0.22 23.99
CA ASP A 425 4.56 -0.69 24.96
C ASP A 425 4.72 -2.15 24.50
N GLY A 426 5.19 -3.03 25.38
CA GLY A 426 5.20 -4.49 25.15
C GLY A 426 6.06 -4.99 23.98
N ASN A 427 6.80 -4.12 23.28
CA ASN A 427 7.72 -4.54 22.23
C ASN A 427 8.90 -5.32 22.83
N ARG A 428 9.55 -6.21 22.07
CA ARG A 428 10.76 -6.88 22.58
C ARG A 428 11.88 -5.89 22.94
N VAL A 429 11.97 -4.78 22.22
CA VAL A 429 12.81 -3.61 22.52
C VAL A 429 12.00 -2.36 22.22
N GLY A 430 12.10 -1.30 23.02
CA GLY A 430 11.51 0.00 22.68
C GLY A 430 12.17 0.57 21.41
N ILE A 431 13.41 1.04 21.54
CA ILE A 431 14.15 1.65 20.44
C ILE A 431 15.49 0.94 20.22
N LYS A 432 15.73 0.52 18.99
CA LYS A 432 17.00 -0.06 18.56
C LYS A 432 17.70 0.88 17.58
N GLY A 433 18.94 1.23 17.87
CA GLY A 433 19.73 2.14 17.02
C GLY A 433 21.14 1.66 16.75
N SER A 434 21.60 1.80 15.52
CA SER A 434 23.02 1.71 15.13
C SER A 434 23.28 2.75 14.05
N THR A 435 23.65 3.96 14.46
CA THR A 435 23.66 5.12 13.56
C THR A 435 24.66 6.18 14.00
N THR A 436 25.24 6.84 13.01
CA THR A 436 26.07 8.04 13.17
C THR A 436 25.27 9.34 13.08
N ALA A 437 23.98 9.27 12.74
CA ALA A 437 23.09 10.43 12.68
C ALA A 437 22.85 11.04 14.07
N ARG A 438 22.49 12.32 14.10
CA ARG A 438 22.07 12.99 15.33
C ARG A 438 20.66 12.51 15.70
N LEU A 439 20.51 11.97 16.90
CA LEU A 439 19.23 11.52 17.44
C LEU A 439 18.70 12.52 18.46
N GLN A 440 17.44 12.93 18.31
CA GLN A 440 16.75 13.80 19.25
C GLN A 440 15.56 13.06 19.83
N PHE A 441 15.50 12.95 21.15
CA PHE A 441 14.41 12.30 21.87
C PHE A 441 13.66 13.32 22.71
N ALA A 442 12.33 13.34 22.62
CA ALA A 442 11.51 14.21 23.46
C ALA A 442 10.22 13.52 23.89
N MET A 443 9.85 13.57 25.17
CA MET A 443 8.50 13.19 25.66
C MET A 443 7.99 11.80 25.24
N ASN A 444 8.87 10.83 24.93
CA ASN A 444 8.42 9.47 24.61
C ASN A 444 8.00 8.74 25.89
N ASP A 445 6.88 8.03 25.81
CA ASP A 445 6.34 7.20 26.89
C ASP A 445 6.84 5.76 26.75
N PHE A 446 7.58 5.31 27.77
CA PHE A 446 8.11 3.96 27.89
C PHE A 446 7.51 3.21 29.10
N THR A 447 6.45 3.73 29.73
CA THR A 447 5.88 3.17 30.95
C THR A 447 5.40 1.73 30.79
N GLY A 448 4.84 1.40 29.61
CA GLY A 448 4.50 0.03 29.21
C GLY A 448 5.62 -0.74 28.51
N GLN A 449 6.78 -0.13 28.26
CA GLN A 449 7.85 -0.76 27.49
C GLN A 449 8.67 -1.73 28.34
N ALA A 450 8.55 -3.02 28.04
CA ALA A 450 9.42 -4.07 28.56
C ALA A 450 9.57 -5.20 27.53
N PRO A 451 10.69 -5.95 27.48
CA PRO A 451 11.73 -6.08 28.51
C PRO A 451 12.85 -5.04 28.47
N ARG A 452 13.02 -4.35 27.35
CA ARG A 452 14.18 -3.49 27.11
C ARG A 452 13.74 -2.16 26.54
N LEU A 453 14.28 -1.07 27.08
CA LEU A 453 14.04 0.27 26.53
C LEU A 453 14.85 0.48 25.26
N LEU A 454 16.17 0.24 25.35
CA LEU A 454 17.14 0.51 24.29
C LEU A 454 17.95 -0.74 23.90
N ASP A 455 18.33 -0.82 22.63
CA ASP A 455 19.24 -1.84 22.07
C ASP A 455 20.15 -1.27 20.97
N GLY A 456 21.12 -2.08 20.53
CA GLY A 456 22.16 -1.68 19.60
C GLY A 456 23.17 -0.80 20.30
N GLU A 457 23.64 0.23 19.60
CA GLU A 457 24.56 1.22 20.16
C GLU A 457 23.86 2.14 21.16
N LEU A 458 22.52 2.18 21.17
CA LEU A 458 21.78 3.03 22.12
C LEU A 458 21.78 2.51 23.55
N VAL A 459 22.11 1.23 23.75
CA VAL A 459 22.12 0.62 25.09
C VAL A 459 23.06 1.35 26.05
N GLN A 460 24.14 1.95 25.55
CA GLN A 460 25.09 2.72 26.35
C GLN A 460 24.51 4.03 26.93
N PHE A 461 23.39 4.50 26.40
CA PHE A 461 22.72 5.73 26.84
C PHE A 461 21.53 5.46 27.78
N THR A 462 21.30 4.20 28.16
CA THR A 462 20.18 3.80 29.01
C THR A 462 20.14 4.58 30.33
N ASP A 463 21.28 4.75 31.00
CA ASP A 463 21.36 5.49 32.28
C ASP A 463 21.05 6.97 32.12
N ARG A 464 21.41 7.57 30.97
CA ARG A 464 21.05 8.96 30.66
C ARG A 464 19.55 9.10 30.45
N PHE A 465 18.90 8.08 29.89
CA PHE A 465 17.45 8.07 29.67
C PHE A 465 16.68 8.01 31.01
N PHE A 466 17.17 7.23 31.98
CA PHE A 466 16.55 7.10 33.31
C PHE A 466 16.77 8.31 34.23
N ASN A 467 17.85 9.08 34.04
CA ASN A 467 18.17 10.25 34.86
C ASN A 467 17.44 11.54 34.44
N LEU A 468 16.56 11.46 33.44
CA LEU A 468 15.77 12.60 32.99
C LEU A 468 14.48 12.66 33.83
N SER A 469 14.47 13.53 34.84
CA SER A 469 13.21 13.94 35.47
C SER A 469 12.38 14.70 34.44
N ALA A 470 11.11 14.34 34.32
CA ALA A 470 10.11 14.88 33.40
C ALA A 470 9.70 16.34 33.71
N THR A 471 10.67 17.25 33.90
CA THR A 471 10.40 18.60 34.42
C THR A 471 10.54 19.73 33.41
N ASP A 472 11.14 19.53 32.23
CA ASP A 472 11.15 20.56 31.19
C ASP A 472 11.06 19.94 29.80
N ALA A 473 10.23 20.50 28.93
CA ALA A 473 9.99 20.10 27.54
C ALA A 473 11.21 20.27 26.60
N THR A 474 12.43 20.29 27.15
CA THR A 474 13.67 20.43 26.39
C THR A 474 14.01 19.09 25.73
N PRO A 475 14.19 19.02 24.40
CA PRO A 475 14.59 17.80 23.72
C PRO A 475 15.90 17.25 24.26
N THR A 476 15.93 15.96 24.56
CA THR A 476 17.18 15.24 24.86
C THR A 476 17.90 14.99 23.56
N ILE A 477 18.97 15.75 23.33
CA ILE A 477 19.85 15.57 22.19
C ILE A 477 20.88 14.50 22.56
N ILE A 478 20.81 13.35 21.89
CA ILE A 478 21.92 12.40 21.85
C ILE A 478 22.70 12.73 20.59
N ASP A 479 23.70 13.59 20.73
CA ASP A 479 24.65 13.84 19.65
C ASP A 479 25.34 12.51 19.31
N GLY A 480 25.30 12.18 18.01
CA GLY A 480 26.00 11.03 17.47
C GLY A 480 27.44 11.00 17.97
N LEU A 481 27.90 9.81 18.31
CA LEU A 481 29.27 9.46 18.64
C LEU A 481 30.27 10.28 17.78
N GLN A 482 30.89 11.33 18.33
CA GLN A 482 32.04 11.97 17.68
C GLN A 482 33.23 11.01 17.77
N LEU A 483 33.35 10.10 16.80
CA LEU A 483 34.62 9.46 16.52
C LEU A 483 35.56 10.52 15.94
N LYS A 484 36.53 10.93 16.75
CA LYS A 484 37.66 11.74 16.33
C LYS A 484 38.30 11.15 15.06
N ALA A 485 38.31 11.98 14.02
CA ALA A 485 39.25 12.07 12.90
C ALA A 485 39.46 10.83 12.01
N GLY A 486 38.96 10.91 10.78
CA GLY A 486 39.62 10.33 9.60
C GLY A 486 38.81 9.31 8.82
N ALA A 487 37.86 9.76 7.99
CA ALA A 487 37.39 8.96 6.85
C ALA A 487 37.22 9.86 5.63
N LYS A 488 37.96 9.52 4.56
CA LYS A 488 37.90 10.18 3.24
C LYS A 488 36.54 9.93 2.59
N LEU A 489 35.86 11.00 2.18
CA LEU A 489 34.70 10.97 1.30
C LEU A 489 35.13 10.52 -0.11
N THR A 490 34.56 9.44 -0.62
CA THR A 490 34.54 9.17 -2.07
C THR A 490 33.19 9.64 -2.64
N PRO A 491 33.17 10.53 -3.65
CA PRO A 491 31.94 11.07 -4.18
C PRO A 491 31.37 10.12 -5.24
N THR A 492 30.40 9.29 -4.86
CA THR A 492 29.53 8.60 -5.81
C THR A 492 28.16 8.40 -5.18
N GLY A 493 27.24 9.30 -5.51
CA GLY A 493 25.83 9.22 -5.13
C GLY A 493 25.16 10.54 -5.48
N ALA A 494 24.35 10.53 -6.52
CA ALA A 494 23.65 11.69 -7.07
C ALA A 494 22.88 12.48 -6.00
N LEU A 495 22.84 13.81 -6.19
CA LEU A 495 22.01 14.85 -5.55
C LEU A 495 20.91 14.32 -4.59
N ARG A 496 21.31 13.93 -3.36
CA ARG A 496 20.37 13.73 -2.25
C ARG A 496 20.10 15.08 -1.58
N PRO A 497 18.88 15.35 -1.11
CA PRO A 497 18.59 16.59 -0.40
C PRO A 497 19.48 16.68 0.86
N THR A 498 20.22 17.77 0.99
CA THR A 498 21.08 18.04 2.14
C THR A 498 20.31 18.61 3.35
N SER A 499 19.02 18.92 3.16
CA SER A 499 18.11 19.43 4.18
C SER A 499 16.68 18.99 3.86
N CYS A 500 15.99 18.40 4.83
CA CYS A 500 14.56 18.14 4.78
C CYS A 500 13.82 19.33 5.40
N THR A 501 12.68 19.71 4.83
CA THR A 501 11.76 20.67 5.43
C THR A 501 10.45 19.94 5.71
N PHE A 502 10.11 19.77 6.98
CA PHE A 502 8.85 19.20 7.40
C PHE A 502 7.81 20.29 7.65
N GLU A 503 6.53 19.94 7.53
CA GLU A 503 5.45 20.88 7.80
C GLU A 503 5.47 21.26 9.30
N GLY A 504 5.74 22.55 9.59
CA GLY A 504 5.90 23.07 10.95
C GLY A 504 7.31 23.56 11.32
N ASP A 505 8.31 23.41 10.45
CA ASP A 505 9.71 23.85 10.71
C ASP A 505 9.94 25.38 10.61
N ALA A 506 8.96 26.21 10.96
CA ALA A 506 9.03 27.69 10.87
C ALA A 506 9.44 28.38 12.17
#